data_AF-A0A5C7ZKM1-F1
#
_entry.id   AF-A0A5C7ZKM1-F1
#
_cell.length_a   1.000
_cell.length_b   1.000
_cell.length_c   1.000
_cell.angle_alpha   90.00
_cell.angle_beta   90.00
_cell.angle_gamma   90.00
#
_symmetry.space_group_name_H-M   'P 1'
#
loop_
_entity.id
_entity.type
_entity.pdbx_description
1 polymer ?
#
loop_
_entity_poly.entity_id
_entity_poly.type
_entity_poly.pdbx_seq_one_letter_code
_entity_poly.pdbx_strand_id
1 'polypeptide(L)'
;MKYRASGVVLVAMLVALPLSHLEIQTSDDSWLLRVDGRPVDIAGYVSERYTQFTRECSHVHALLPSDPLSAQALGAIEQHSPPDSLSARMVHVIRKDDWFLVQVKFRSLQDAVVLLSATKEGLEIAMGGVWSGTTHPHRPEPLIRRYLQGRVPAAPADLTECFAYRL
;
A
#
# COMPACT_ATOMS: atom_id res chain seq x y z
N MET A 1 -23.55 17.79 -48.89
CA MET A 1 -24.04 17.13 -47.66
C MET A 1 -23.38 15.77 -47.36
N LYS A 2 -23.05 14.92 -48.35
CA LYS A 2 -22.47 13.57 -48.13
C LYS A 2 -21.14 13.55 -47.35
N TYR A 3 -20.19 14.43 -47.66
CA TYR A 3 -18.88 14.48 -46.97
C TYR A 3 -18.95 14.88 -45.49
N ARG A 4 -19.98 15.63 -45.09
CA ARG A 4 -20.19 16.03 -43.69
C ARG A 4 -20.64 14.84 -42.83
N ALA A 5 -21.51 13.98 -43.36
CA ALA A 5 -21.94 12.77 -42.68
C ALA A 5 -20.79 11.77 -42.51
N SER A 6 -19.97 11.56 -43.55
CA SER A 6 -18.79 10.69 -43.46
C SER A 6 -17.75 11.18 -42.45
N GLY A 7 -17.52 12.50 -42.38
CA GLY A 7 -16.62 13.09 -41.39
C GLY A 7 -17.11 12.88 -39.95
N VAL A 8 -18.41 13.07 -39.71
CA VAL A 8 -19.02 12.84 -38.40
C VAL A 8 -18.92 11.37 -37.99
N VAL A 9 -19.19 10.43 -38.90
CA VAL A 9 -19.07 9.00 -38.63
C VAL A 9 -17.63 8.59 -38.33
N LEU A 10 -16.66 9.11 -39.08
CA LEU A 10 -15.25 8.83 -38.85
C LEU A 10 -14.80 9.31 -37.46
N VAL A 11 -15.16 10.55 -37.08
CA VAL A 11 -14.86 11.09 -35.75
C VAL A 11 -15.55 10.27 -34.66
N ALA A 12 -16.81 9.88 -34.86
CA ALA A 12 -17.54 9.04 -33.92
C ALA A 12 -16.87 7.67 -33.74
N MET A 13 -16.42 7.02 -34.81
CA MET A 13 -15.70 5.74 -34.73
C MET A 13 -14.33 5.88 -34.05
N LEU A 14 -13.59 6.96 -34.35
CA LEU A 14 -12.29 7.24 -33.72
C LEU A 14 -12.40 7.42 -32.19
N VAL A 15 -13.56 7.85 -31.69
CA VAL A 15 -13.82 8.03 -30.25
C VAL A 15 -14.46 6.79 -29.63
N ALA A 16 -15.48 6.22 -30.29
CA ALA A 16 -16.25 5.10 -29.76
C ALA A 16 -15.45 3.79 -29.69
N LEU A 17 -14.57 3.53 -30.66
CA LEU A 17 -13.76 2.32 -30.66
C LEU A 17 -12.83 2.27 -29.44
N PRO A 18 -11.98 3.28 -29.14
CA PRO A 18 -11.17 3.29 -27.92
C PRO A 18 -11.99 3.17 -26.63
N LEU A 19 -13.12 3.88 -26.54
CA LEU A 19 -13.99 3.85 -25.37
C LEU A 19 -14.58 2.45 -25.12
N SER A 20 -14.82 1.65 -26.17
CA SER A 20 -15.35 0.29 -26.02
C SER A 20 -14.39 -0.68 -25.33
N HIS A 21 -13.10 -0.35 -25.26
CA HIS A 21 -12.08 -1.13 -24.57
C HIS A 21 -11.89 -0.72 -23.10
N LEU A 22 -12.62 0.30 -22.65
CA LEU A 22 -12.52 0.87 -21.30
C LEU A 22 -13.73 0.46 -20.47
N GLU A 23 -13.48 -0.24 -19.38
CA GLU A 23 -14.52 -0.62 -18.42
C GLU A 23 -14.09 -0.22 -17.01
N ILE A 24 -14.98 0.40 -16.24
CA ILE A 24 -14.73 0.72 -14.84
C ILE A 24 -15.23 -0.45 -13.98
N GLN A 25 -14.35 -1.01 -13.17
CA GLN A 25 -14.66 -2.10 -12.26
C GLN A 25 -14.45 -1.65 -10.81
N THR A 26 -15.44 -1.89 -9.94
CA THR A 26 -15.27 -1.75 -8.49
C THR A 26 -14.48 -2.93 -7.94
N SER A 27 -13.51 -2.66 -7.06
CA SER A 27 -12.74 -3.71 -6.37
C SER A 27 -12.40 -3.23 -4.96
N ASP A 28 -12.88 -3.99 -3.97
CA ASP A 28 -12.74 -3.68 -2.55
C ASP A 28 -13.27 -2.27 -2.25
N ASP A 29 -12.39 -1.32 -1.92
CA ASP A 29 -12.70 0.08 -1.61
C ASP A 29 -12.12 1.06 -2.66
N SER A 30 -11.89 0.59 -3.89
CA SER A 30 -11.30 1.39 -4.97
C SER A 30 -11.94 1.06 -6.33
N TRP A 31 -11.54 1.83 -7.35
CA TRP A 31 -11.92 1.59 -8.74
C TRP A 31 -10.71 1.21 -9.56
N LEU A 32 -10.90 0.24 -10.46
CA LEU A 32 -9.93 -0.18 -11.45
C LEU A 32 -10.47 0.20 -12.84
N LEU A 33 -9.58 0.67 -13.70
CA LEU A 33 -9.88 0.79 -15.13
C LEU A 33 -9.40 -0.47 -15.81
N ARG A 34 -10.31 -1.22 -16.45
CA ARG A 34 -9.95 -2.30 -17.35
C ARG A 34 -9.65 -1.71 -18.72
N VAL A 35 -8.46 -1.97 -19.23
CA VAL A 35 -8.06 -1.65 -20.60
C VAL A 35 -7.78 -2.97 -21.31
N ASP A 36 -8.54 -3.28 -22.35
CA ASP A 36 -8.45 -4.57 -23.05
C ASP A 36 -8.57 -5.77 -22.11
N GLY A 37 -9.45 -5.68 -21.11
CA GLY A 37 -9.68 -6.71 -20.11
C GLY A 37 -8.60 -6.85 -19.04
N ARG A 38 -7.54 -6.02 -19.05
CA ARG A 38 -6.50 -5.99 -18.01
C ARG A 38 -6.81 -4.92 -16.97
N PRO A 39 -6.87 -5.25 -15.67
CA PRO A 39 -7.13 -4.26 -14.63
C PRO A 39 -5.93 -3.32 -14.45
N VAL A 40 -6.18 -2.03 -14.39
CA VAL A 40 -5.19 -0.97 -14.17
C VAL A 40 -5.67 -0.08 -13.02
N ASP A 41 -4.85 0.04 -11.97
CA ASP A 41 -5.14 0.88 -10.82
C ASP A 41 -4.72 2.34 -11.05
N ILE A 42 -5.54 3.07 -11.79
CA ILE A 42 -5.33 4.51 -12.05
C ILE A 42 -5.57 5.33 -10.79
N ALA A 43 -6.57 4.96 -9.97
CA ALA A 43 -6.86 5.66 -8.73
C ALA A 43 -5.67 5.60 -7.76
N GLY A 44 -5.08 4.42 -7.59
CA GLY A 44 -3.86 4.24 -6.80
C GLY A 44 -2.65 4.95 -7.39
N TYR A 45 -2.49 4.97 -8.72
CA TYR A 45 -1.41 5.74 -9.36
C TYR A 45 -1.49 7.24 -9.04
N VAL A 46 -2.67 7.85 -9.20
CA VAL A 46 -2.88 9.27 -8.92
C VAL A 46 -2.72 9.56 -7.42
N SER A 47 -3.31 8.73 -6.57
CA SER A 47 -3.22 8.86 -5.10
C SER A 47 -1.78 8.78 -4.61
N GLU A 48 -1.01 7.81 -5.09
CA GLU A 48 0.39 7.65 -4.73
C GLU A 48 1.22 8.82 -5.25
N ARG A 49 0.99 9.27 -6.49
CA ARG A 49 1.71 10.41 -7.04
C ARG A 49 1.43 11.69 -6.27
N TYR A 50 0.18 11.94 -5.91
CA TYR A 50 -0.19 13.06 -5.05
C TYR A 50 0.52 12.98 -3.70
N THR A 51 0.47 11.83 -3.03
CA THR A 51 1.10 11.65 -1.72
C THR A 51 2.61 11.87 -1.77
N GLN A 52 3.30 11.37 -2.80
CA GLN A 52 4.74 11.60 -2.97
C GLN A 52 5.11 13.08 -3.09
N PHE A 53 4.20 13.92 -3.61
CA PHE A 53 4.41 15.36 -3.73
C PHE A 53 4.03 16.13 -2.46
N THR A 54 3.08 15.64 -1.66
CA THR A 54 2.55 16.38 -0.52
C THR A 54 3.04 15.89 0.84
N ARG A 55 3.56 14.66 0.92
CA ARG A 55 4.02 14.07 2.19
C ARG A 55 5.22 14.81 2.76
N GLU A 56 5.25 14.91 4.07
CA GLU A 56 6.37 15.44 4.83
C GLU A 56 7.03 14.29 5.62
N CYS A 57 8.26 13.92 5.24
CA CYS A 57 8.97 12.78 5.81
C CYS A 57 10.18 13.15 6.67
N SER A 58 10.41 14.44 6.95
CA SER A 58 11.54 14.91 7.77
C SER A 58 11.65 14.28 9.15
N HIS A 59 10.51 13.89 9.74
CA HIS A 59 10.43 13.24 11.05
C HIS A 59 10.22 11.72 10.97
N VAL A 60 10.25 11.15 9.76
CA VAL A 60 10.13 9.71 9.54
C VAL A 60 11.52 9.15 9.20
N HIS A 61 12.01 8.27 10.06
CA HIS A 61 13.36 7.73 9.95
C HIS A 61 13.31 6.26 9.51
N ALA A 62 13.99 5.94 8.41
CA ALA A 62 14.25 4.55 8.06
C ALA A 62 15.30 3.97 9.00
N LEU A 63 15.01 2.82 9.60
CA LEU A 63 15.98 2.13 10.45
C LEU A 63 16.79 1.13 9.62
N LEU A 64 18.06 1.01 9.98
CA LEU A 64 18.95 0.01 9.39
C LEU A 64 18.62 -1.37 9.97
N PRO A 65 18.85 -2.48 9.23
CA PRO A 65 18.67 -3.82 9.77
C PRO A 65 19.53 -4.11 11.01
N SER A 66 20.66 -3.42 11.17
CA SER A 66 21.56 -3.54 12.33
C SER A 66 21.15 -2.70 13.52
N ASP A 67 20.10 -1.87 13.41
CA ASP A 67 19.61 -1.04 14.51
C ASP A 67 18.97 -1.94 15.59
N PRO A 68 19.32 -1.78 16.88
CA PRO A 68 18.68 -2.52 17.97
C PRO A 68 17.15 -2.42 18.00
N LEU A 69 16.58 -1.30 17.53
CA LEU A 69 15.13 -1.12 17.44
C LEU A 69 14.52 -1.97 16.31
N SER A 70 15.25 -2.17 15.21
CA SER A 70 14.84 -3.10 14.15
C SER A 70 14.77 -4.53 14.67
N ALA A 71 15.75 -4.95 15.47
CA ALA A 71 15.75 -6.28 16.09
C ALA A 71 14.59 -6.47 17.08
N GLN A 72 14.29 -5.45 17.89
CA GLN A 72 13.13 -5.46 18.80
C GLN A 72 11.81 -5.54 18.03
N ALA A 73 11.68 -4.78 16.94
CA ALA A 73 10.49 -4.79 16.11
C ALA A 73 10.27 -6.16 15.45
N LEU A 74 11.34 -6.80 14.97
CA LEU A 74 11.27 -8.17 14.45
C LEU A 74 10.84 -9.16 15.54
N GLY A 75 11.44 -9.08 16.73
CA GLY A 75 11.11 -9.97 17.85
C GLY A 75 9.64 -9.86 18.27
N ALA A 76 9.07 -8.65 18.29
CA ALA A 76 7.65 -8.44 18.56
C ALA A 76 6.75 -9.13 17.51
N ILE A 77 7.16 -9.11 16.24
CA ILE A 77 6.44 -9.78 15.14
C ILE A 77 6.54 -11.30 15.26
N GLU A 78 7.73 -11.83 15.53
CA GLU A 78 7.98 -13.26 15.71
C GLU A 78 7.19 -13.85 16.89
N GLN A 79 6.96 -13.07 17.94
CA GLN A 79 6.24 -13.50 19.14
C GLN A 79 4.71 -13.37 19.03
N HIS A 80 4.20 -12.63 18.04
CA HIS A 80 2.78 -12.32 17.96
C HIS A 80 1.89 -13.55 17.71
N SER A 81 2.30 -14.45 16.81
CA SER A 81 1.53 -15.67 16.51
C SER A 81 2.42 -16.81 15.98
N PRO A 82 3.27 -17.43 16.82
CA PRO A 82 4.05 -18.61 16.43
C PRO A 82 3.13 -19.78 16.03
N PRO A 83 3.58 -20.75 15.20
CA PRO A 83 4.97 -20.97 14.79
C PRO A 83 5.40 -20.23 13.53
N ASP A 84 4.48 -19.90 12.61
CA ASP A 84 4.85 -19.43 11.27
C ASP A 84 5.48 -18.03 11.27
N SER A 85 5.14 -17.20 12.25
CA SER A 85 5.73 -15.88 12.45
C SER A 85 7.21 -15.90 12.84
N LEU A 86 7.74 -17.03 13.37
CA LEU A 86 9.18 -17.20 13.65
C LEU A 86 10.05 -17.18 12.38
N SER A 87 9.42 -17.32 11.20
CA SER A 87 10.11 -17.22 9.91
C SER A 87 10.19 -15.78 9.36
N ALA A 88 9.74 -14.80 10.14
CA ALA A 88 9.72 -13.40 9.74
C ALA A 88 11.13 -12.93 9.35
N ARG A 89 11.20 -12.22 8.24
CA ARG A 89 12.38 -11.51 7.77
C ARG A 89 12.01 -10.07 7.50
N MET A 90 12.70 -9.17 8.17
CA MET A 90 12.53 -7.74 7.94
C MET A 90 13.02 -7.34 6.54
N VAL A 91 12.15 -6.64 5.80
CA VAL A 91 12.47 -6.02 4.50
C VAL A 91 12.77 -4.54 4.69
N HIS A 92 11.90 -3.87 5.43
CA HIS A 92 11.96 -2.43 5.62
C HIS A 92 11.30 -2.05 6.93
N VAL A 93 11.86 -1.05 7.59
CA VAL A 93 11.28 -0.43 8.77
C VAL A 93 11.46 1.07 8.70
N ILE A 94 10.38 1.78 9.00
CA ILE A 94 10.39 3.22 9.25
C ILE A 94 9.80 3.48 10.63
N ARG A 95 10.25 4.56 11.25
CA ARG A 95 9.84 4.95 12.59
C ARG A 95 9.50 6.43 12.60
N LYS A 96 8.49 6.77 13.39
CA LYS A 96 8.24 8.13 13.86
C LYS A 96 7.80 8.08 15.32
N ASP A 97 8.46 8.84 16.17
CA ASP A 97 8.19 8.88 17.62
C ASP A 97 8.17 7.47 18.22
N ASP A 98 7.05 7.06 18.82
CA ASP A 98 6.84 5.74 19.41
C ASP A 98 6.24 4.72 18.43
N TRP A 99 6.06 5.09 17.16
CA TRP A 99 5.45 4.24 16.14
C TRP A 99 6.45 3.71 15.14
N PHE A 100 6.26 2.45 14.74
CA PHE A 100 7.07 1.77 13.75
C PHE A 100 6.15 1.15 12.70
N LEU A 101 6.57 1.21 11.45
CA LEU A 101 5.90 0.53 10.36
C LEU A 101 6.92 -0.39 9.67
N VAL A 102 6.64 -1.68 9.74
CA VAL A 102 7.59 -2.73 9.38
C VAL A 102 7.01 -3.57 8.26
N GLN A 103 7.72 -3.67 7.15
CA GLN A 103 7.45 -4.65 6.12
C GLN A 103 8.27 -5.91 6.40
N VAL A 104 7.59 -7.05 6.44
CA VAL A 104 8.18 -8.37 6.67
C VAL A 104 7.76 -9.35 5.59
N LYS A 105 8.64 -10.31 5.32
CA LYS A 105 8.32 -11.51 4.56
C LYS A 105 8.39 -12.72 5.47
N PHE A 106 7.64 -13.75 5.11
CA PHE A 106 7.68 -15.03 5.81
C PHE A 106 8.08 -16.13 4.83
N ARG A 107 8.45 -17.29 5.36
CA ARG A 107 8.72 -18.45 4.52
C ARG A 107 7.44 -19.09 3.99
N SER A 108 6.41 -19.13 4.83
CA SER A 108 5.17 -19.90 4.58
C SER A 108 3.90 -19.04 4.61
N LEU A 109 4.02 -17.75 4.92
CA LEU A 109 2.90 -16.80 4.96
C LEU A 109 3.06 -15.73 3.88
N GLN A 110 1.97 -15.03 3.60
CA GLN A 110 1.98 -13.85 2.76
C GLN A 110 2.81 -12.73 3.41
N ASP A 111 3.42 -11.89 2.58
CA ASP A 111 4.07 -10.66 3.02
C ASP A 111 3.11 -9.83 3.89
N ALA A 112 3.68 -9.13 4.87
CA ALA A 112 2.89 -8.30 5.77
C ALA A 112 3.55 -6.95 6.01
N VAL A 113 2.70 -5.97 6.29
CA VAL A 113 3.09 -4.66 6.80
C VAL A 113 2.44 -4.51 8.17
N VAL A 114 3.29 -4.37 9.19
CA VAL A 114 2.92 -4.40 10.60
C VAL A 114 3.23 -3.04 11.21
N LEU A 115 2.21 -2.44 11.81
CA LEU A 115 2.32 -1.23 12.60
C LEU A 115 2.51 -1.62 14.07
N LEU A 116 3.60 -1.15 14.66
CA LEU A 116 3.93 -1.34 16.07
C LEU A 116 3.90 -0.01 16.80
N SER A 117 3.62 -0.06 18.10
CA SER A 117 3.77 1.07 19.02
C SER A 117 4.67 0.67 20.19
N ALA A 118 5.49 1.60 20.67
CA ALA A 118 6.25 1.43 21.89
C ALA A 118 5.34 1.60 23.11
N THR A 119 5.42 0.65 24.01
CA THR A 119 4.77 0.64 25.33
C THR A 119 5.84 0.60 26.42
N LYS A 120 5.42 0.58 27.68
CA LYS A 120 6.34 0.41 28.81
C LYS A 120 6.98 -0.97 28.85
N GLU A 121 6.37 -1.95 28.18
CA GLU A 121 6.74 -3.37 28.20
C GLU A 121 7.55 -3.77 26.97
N GLY A 122 7.59 -2.93 25.93
CA GLY A 122 8.37 -3.16 24.72
C GLY A 122 7.68 -2.62 23.48
N LEU A 123 7.91 -3.26 22.33
CA LEU A 123 7.14 -2.99 21.11
C LEU A 123 5.98 -3.97 21.02
N GLU A 124 4.79 -3.45 20.75
CA GLU A 124 3.59 -4.24 20.58
C GLU A 124 2.95 -3.94 19.23
N ILE A 125 2.33 -4.97 18.63
CA ILE A 125 1.54 -4.80 17.40
C ILE A 125 0.28 -4.03 17.76
N ALA A 126 0.08 -2.90 17.09
CA ALA A 126 -1.13 -2.11 17.27
C ALA A 126 -2.35 -2.93 16.85
N MET A 127 -3.44 -2.86 17.62
CA MET A 127 -4.66 -3.61 17.33
C MET A 127 -5.19 -3.27 15.93
N GLY A 128 -5.31 -4.27 15.05
CA GLY A 128 -5.69 -4.07 13.65
C GLY A 128 -4.59 -3.50 12.75
N GLY A 129 -3.38 -3.32 13.27
CA GLY A 129 -2.21 -2.78 12.57
C GLY A 129 -1.45 -3.79 11.72
N VAL A 130 -2.07 -4.92 11.35
CA VAL A 130 -1.45 -5.93 10.48
C VAL A 130 -2.19 -5.95 9.15
N TRP A 131 -1.51 -5.47 8.11
CA TRP A 131 -1.93 -5.75 6.75
C TRP A 131 -1.15 -6.96 6.23
N SER A 132 -1.84 -7.94 5.63
CA SER A 132 -1.22 -9.07 4.93
C SER A 132 -2.10 -9.46 3.76
N GLY A 133 -1.50 -9.78 2.62
CA GLY A 133 -2.26 -10.07 1.42
C GLY A 133 -1.46 -9.88 0.13
N THR A 134 -2.11 -10.17 -1.00
CA THR A 134 -1.67 -9.68 -2.31
C THR A 134 -2.28 -8.31 -2.56
N THR A 135 -1.52 -7.36 -3.12
CA THR A 135 -2.07 -6.05 -3.51
C THR A 135 -2.55 -6.01 -4.94
N HIS A 136 -2.09 -6.93 -5.80
CA HIS A 136 -2.43 -6.94 -7.22
C HIS A 136 -3.95 -7.10 -7.41
N PRO A 137 -4.59 -6.31 -8.30
CA PRO A 137 -4.00 -5.38 -9.27
C PRO A 137 -3.74 -3.95 -8.74
N HIS A 138 -4.09 -3.66 -7.48
CA HIS A 138 -3.86 -2.36 -6.86
C HIS A 138 -2.39 -2.10 -6.56
N ARG A 139 -2.04 -0.81 -6.52
CA ARG A 139 -0.73 -0.38 -6.02
C ARG A 139 -0.62 -0.61 -4.52
N PRO A 140 0.51 -1.15 -4.05
CA PRO A 140 0.65 -1.57 -2.66
C PRO A 140 0.58 -0.39 -1.68
N GLU A 141 1.31 0.69 -1.93
CA GLU A 141 1.41 1.82 -1.01
C GLU A 141 0.05 2.47 -0.67
N PRO A 142 -0.78 2.92 -1.65
CA PRO A 142 -2.06 3.53 -1.33
C PRO A 142 -3.07 2.54 -0.72
N LEU A 143 -3.03 1.26 -1.12
CA LEU A 143 -3.90 0.24 -0.55
C LEU A 143 -3.59 0.01 0.93
N ILE A 144 -2.32 -0.25 1.25
CA ILE A 144 -1.85 -0.54 2.60
C ILE A 144 -2.02 0.67 3.51
N ARG A 145 -1.70 1.88 3.00
CA ARG A 145 -1.89 3.14 3.73
C ARG A 145 -3.34 3.36 4.15
N ARG A 146 -4.29 3.26 3.21
CA ARG A 146 -5.72 3.41 3.51
C ARG A 146 -6.19 2.38 4.54
N TYR A 147 -5.77 1.12 4.38
CA TYR A 147 -6.10 0.06 5.34
C TYR A 147 -5.61 0.42 6.75
N LEU A 148 -4.33 0.76 6.90
CA LEU A 148 -3.73 1.04 8.21
C LEU A 148 -4.29 2.33 8.84
N GLN A 149 -4.49 3.39 8.06
CA GLN A 149 -5.09 4.63 8.54
C GLN A 149 -6.55 4.42 9.01
N GLY A 150 -7.30 3.55 8.32
CA GLY A 150 -8.67 3.20 8.70
C GLY A 150 -8.75 2.29 9.93
N ARG A 151 -7.78 1.37 10.11
CA ARG A 151 -7.76 0.41 11.23
C ARG A 151 -7.09 0.94 12.49
N VAL A 152 -6.08 1.80 12.34
CA VAL A 152 -5.30 2.36 13.44
C VAL A 152 -5.21 3.89 13.30
N PRO A 153 -6.32 4.62 13.56
CA PRO A 153 -6.36 6.08 13.42
C PRO A 153 -5.45 6.83 14.42
N ALA A 154 -4.95 6.13 15.45
CA ALA A 154 -3.98 6.67 16.39
C ALA A 154 -2.55 6.76 15.82
N ALA A 155 -2.27 6.06 14.72
CA ALA A 155 -0.97 6.08 14.07
C ALA A 155 -0.71 7.45 13.41
N PRO A 156 0.53 7.98 13.46
CA PRO A 156 0.87 9.20 12.73
C PRO A 156 0.63 9.03 11.23
N ALA A 157 -0.16 9.92 10.63
CA ALA A 157 -0.51 9.82 9.21
C ALA A 157 0.74 9.85 8.31
N ASP A 158 1.69 10.71 8.62
CA ASP A 158 2.95 10.85 7.89
C ASP A 158 3.81 9.58 7.93
N LEU A 159 3.78 8.78 9.01
CA LEU A 159 4.44 7.47 9.05
C LEU A 159 3.90 6.56 7.93
N THR A 160 2.58 6.51 7.76
CA THR A 160 1.94 5.70 6.70
C THR A 160 2.03 6.32 5.30
N GLU A 161 2.16 7.65 5.19
CA GLU A 161 2.36 8.37 3.92
C GLU A 161 3.79 8.24 3.38
N CYS A 162 4.77 8.18 4.29
CA CYS A 162 6.18 8.00 3.98
C CYS A 162 6.58 6.55 3.74
N PHE A 163 5.66 5.60 3.97
CA PHE A 163 5.86 4.20 3.63
C PHE A 163 6.04 4.00 2.12
N ALA A 164 7.07 3.25 1.76
CA ALA A 164 7.34 2.81 0.39
C ALA A 164 7.52 1.29 0.39
N TYR A 165 6.67 0.58 -0.35
CA TYR A 165 6.69 -0.88 -0.39
C TYR A 165 7.95 -1.36 -1.11
N ARG A 166 8.66 -2.34 -0.54
CA ARG A 166 9.88 -2.90 -1.12
C ARG A 166 9.66 -4.35 -1.56
N LEU A 167 9.98 -4.63 -2.82
CA LEU A 167 9.85 -5.97 -3.41
C LEU A 167 11.00 -6.89 -2.99
#